data_AF-A0A154MII6-F1
#
_entry.id   AF-A0A154MII6-F1
#
_cell.length_a   1.000
_cell.length_b   1.000
_cell.length_c   1.000
_cell.angle_alpha   90.00
_cell.angle_beta   90.00
_cell.angle_gamma   90.00
#
_symmetry.space_group_name_H-M   'P 1'
#
loop_
_entity.id
_entity.type
_entity.pdbx_description
1 polymer ?
#
loop_
_entity_poly.entity_id
_entity_poly.type
_entity_poly.pdbx_seq_one_letter_code
_entity_poly.pdbx_strand_id
1 'polypeptide(L)'
;MELPGFDLAWRGFNRAQVREFVREVETELRRVAAERDEAIRRGEALAAKLTAAQEENRELKATVDRISRVPIAPDALQERSRRMLELTREEAEEITARATEEAAKAEAERKRITEDFERAMTLRRAEAMRALAAQDEAAQARARKLLDDAAEEGERLVAEARQKADVALRLRDDVLKQLVGCRELLAEAGTALTITDEPKPEVPVQRRSRSAARAGAEAAATT
;
A
#
# COMPACT_ATOMS: atom_id res chain seq x y z
N MET A 1 28.88 29.96 -73.46
CA MET A 1 28.22 29.40 -74.64
C MET A 1 29.33 28.91 -75.55
N GLU A 2 29.62 27.62 -75.51
CA GLU A 2 30.53 27.02 -76.50
C GLU A 2 29.89 27.20 -77.88
N LEU A 3 30.65 27.74 -78.84
CA LEU A 3 30.18 27.81 -80.21
C LEU A 3 30.04 26.38 -80.72
N PRO A 4 28.87 25.97 -81.26
CA PRO A 4 28.70 24.62 -81.78
C PRO A 4 29.78 24.35 -82.84
N GLY A 5 30.60 23.34 -82.59
CA GLY A 5 31.64 22.90 -83.50
C GLY A 5 31.01 22.24 -84.72
N PHE A 6 30.77 23.02 -85.77
CA PHE A 6 30.29 22.49 -87.04
C PHE A 6 31.46 22.00 -87.88
N ASP A 7 31.33 20.82 -88.48
CA ASP A 7 32.33 20.30 -89.41
C ASP A 7 32.35 21.12 -90.71
N LEU A 8 33.53 21.26 -91.31
CA LEU A 8 33.75 21.94 -92.58
C LEU A 8 33.59 20.96 -93.77
N ALA A 9 32.83 21.36 -94.77
CA ALA A 9 32.70 20.71 -96.08
C ALA A 9 33.38 21.57 -97.17
N TRP A 10 33.49 21.03 -98.39
CA TRP A 10 34.24 21.63 -99.52
C TRP A 10 33.83 23.09 -99.86
N ARG A 11 32.67 23.55 -99.35
CA ARG A 11 32.19 24.94 -99.38
C ARG A 11 31.39 25.29 -98.10
N GLY A 12 32.09 25.45 -96.97
CA GLY A 12 31.51 25.98 -95.71
C GLY A 12 31.06 24.90 -94.72
N PHE A 13 30.22 25.26 -93.74
CA PHE A 13 29.77 24.32 -92.70
C PHE A 13 28.85 23.21 -93.23
N ASN A 14 28.87 22.05 -92.57
CA ASN A 14 28.01 20.93 -92.90
C ASN A 14 26.52 21.31 -92.77
N ARG A 15 25.84 21.40 -93.92
CA ARG A 15 24.43 21.83 -94.01
C ARG A 15 23.46 20.92 -93.25
N ALA A 16 23.81 19.65 -93.00
CA ALA A 16 22.99 18.76 -92.18
C ALA A 16 23.10 19.12 -90.70
N GLN A 17 24.32 19.32 -90.19
CA GLN A 17 24.56 19.73 -88.80
C GLN A 17 23.97 21.10 -88.48
N VAL A 18 24.11 22.07 -89.39
CA VAL A 18 23.52 23.41 -89.22
C VAL A 18 21.99 23.34 -89.18
N ARG A 19 21.36 22.51 -90.02
CA ARG A 19 19.89 22.36 -90.00
C ARG A 19 19.38 21.70 -88.72
N GLU A 20 20.09 20.71 -88.21
CA GLU A 20 19.73 20.07 -86.93
C GLU A 20 19.87 21.06 -85.78
N PHE A 21 20.98 21.80 -85.72
CA PHE A 21 21.18 22.83 -84.71
C PHE A 21 20.14 23.95 -84.78
N VAL A 22 19.81 24.45 -85.97
CA VAL A 22 18.75 25.45 -86.14
C VAL A 22 17.40 24.90 -85.66
N ARG A 23 17.09 23.63 -85.97
CA ARG A 23 15.86 22.98 -85.50
C ARG A 23 15.83 22.86 -83.97
N GLU A 24 16.96 22.49 -83.36
CA GLU A 24 17.11 22.40 -81.90
C GLU A 24 16.90 23.77 -81.25
N VAL A 25 17.58 24.82 -81.71
CA VAL A 25 17.39 26.20 -81.23
C VAL A 25 15.96 26.69 -81.42
N GLU A 26 15.33 26.39 -82.57
CA GLU A 26 13.91 26.71 -82.79
C GLU A 26 12.98 25.99 -81.82
N THR A 27 13.31 24.75 -81.41
CA THR A 27 12.54 24.03 -80.38
C THR A 27 12.77 24.62 -79.00
N GLU A 28 14.00 25.00 -78.65
CA GLU A 28 14.32 25.65 -77.38
C GLU A 28 13.65 27.02 -77.26
N LEU A 29 13.71 27.85 -78.31
CA LEU A 29 13.05 29.15 -78.34
C LEU A 29 11.53 29.01 -78.19
N ARG A 30 10.90 28.02 -78.83
CA ARG A 30 9.47 27.73 -78.65
C ARG A 30 9.15 27.31 -77.22
N ARG A 31 10.01 26.51 -76.60
CA ARG A 31 9.86 26.11 -75.19
C ARG A 31 9.96 27.32 -74.26
N VAL A 32 11.00 28.14 -74.40
CA VAL A 32 11.21 29.34 -73.58
C VAL A 32 10.07 30.35 -73.78
N ALA A 33 9.57 30.51 -75.01
CA ALA A 33 8.40 31.35 -75.28
C ALA A 33 7.15 30.82 -74.56
N ALA A 34 6.91 29.51 -74.58
CA ALA A 34 5.79 28.90 -73.86
C ALA A 34 5.94 29.07 -72.33
N GLU A 35 7.14 28.88 -71.78
CA GLU A 35 7.44 29.09 -70.36
C GLU A 35 7.25 30.56 -69.96
N ARG A 36 7.70 31.51 -70.79
CA ARG A 36 7.46 32.95 -70.60
C ARG A 36 5.97 33.27 -70.61
N ASP A 37 5.22 32.77 -71.59
CA ASP A 37 3.80 33.05 -71.73
C ASP A 37 3.00 32.43 -70.57
N GLU A 38 3.44 31.30 -70.03
CA GLU A 38 2.91 30.75 -68.78
C GLU A 38 3.24 31.63 -67.56
N ALA A 39 4.48 32.12 -67.46
CA ALA A 39 4.87 33.03 -66.38
C ALA A 39 4.11 34.35 -66.42
N ILE A 40 3.86 34.90 -67.62
CA ILE A 40 3.03 36.09 -67.83
C ILE A 40 1.59 35.81 -67.34
N ARG A 41 0.97 34.70 -67.77
CA ARG A 41 -0.37 34.32 -67.30
C ARG A 41 -0.44 34.14 -65.79
N ARG A 42 0.59 33.53 -65.17
CA ARG A 42 0.68 33.42 -63.70
C ARG A 42 0.79 34.80 -63.03
N GLY A 43 1.57 35.71 -63.60
CA GLY A 43 1.70 37.09 -63.14
C GLY A 43 0.37 37.85 -63.20
N GLU A 44 -0.35 37.78 -64.32
CA GLU A 44 -1.66 38.40 -64.51
C GLU A 44 -2.70 37.84 -63.52
N ALA A 45 -2.73 36.53 -63.31
CA ALA A 45 -3.64 35.90 -62.35
C ALA A 45 -3.38 36.32 -60.90
N LEU A 46 -2.11 36.46 -60.52
CA LEU A 46 -1.73 36.97 -59.19
C LEU A 46 -2.07 38.46 -59.03
N ALA A 47 -1.85 39.26 -60.08
CA ALA A 47 -2.24 40.67 -60.08
C ALA A 47 -3.75 40.83 -59.88
N ALA A 48 -4.57 40.02 -60.57
CA ALA A 48 -6.02 40.02 -60.41
C ALA A 48 -6.47 39.61 -58.99
N LYS A 49 -5.80 38.63 -58.38
CA LYS A 49 -6.07 38.25 -56.97
C LYS A 49 -5.69 39.37 -56.01
N LEU A 50 -4.57 40.06 -56.25
CA LEU A 50 -4.14 41.19 -55.42
C LEU A 50 -5.14 42.34 -55.49
N THR A 51 -5.63 42.68 -56.70
CA THR A 51 -6.65 43.73 -56.85
C THR A 51 -7.95 43.35 -56.16
N ALA A 52 -8.43 42.12 -56.31
CA ALA A 52 -9.64 41.63 -55.64
C ALA A 52 -9.50 41.69 -54.11
N ALA A 53 -8.39 41.21 -53.56
CA ALA A 53 -8.14 41.27 -52.11
C ALA A 53 -8.00 42.71 -51.60
N GLN A 54 -7.44 43.63 -52.41
CA GLN A 54 -7.36 45.06 -52.06
C GLN A 54 -8.74 45.72 -52.05
N GLU A 55 -9.62 45.37 -52.99
CA GLU A 55 -11.01 45.84 -53.02
C GLU A 55 -11.78 45.35 -51.80
N GLU A 56 -11.72 44.05 -51.52
CA GLU A 56 -12.33 43.45 -50.32
C GLU A 56 -11.80 44.12 -49.04
N ASN A 57 -10.50 44.37 -48.94
CA ASN A 57 -9.93 45.03 -47.77
C ASN A 57 -10.42 46.48 -47.61
N ARG A 58 -10.63 47.21 -48.72
CA ARG A 58 -11.21 48.56 -48.68
C ARG A 58 -12.67 48.51 -48.23
N GLU A 59 -13.46 47.55 -48.72
CA GLU A 59 -14.86 47.36 -48.33
C GLU A 59 -15.01 47.00 -46.85
N LEU A 60 -14.17 46.07 -46.36
CA LEU A 60 -14.11 45.71 -44.94
C LEU A 60 -13.74 46.90 -44.06
N LYS A 61 -12.72 47.68 -44.46
CA LYS A 61 -12.32 48.90 -43.74
C LYS A 61 -13.45 49.92 -43.69
N ALA A 62 -14.13 50.18 -44.81
CA ALA A 62 -15.27 51.09 -44.85
C ALA A 62 -16.42 50.61 -43.94
N THR A 63 -16.66 49.30 -43.91
CA THR A 63 -17.66 48.67 -43.03
C THR A 63 -17.31 48.83 -41.56
N VAL A 64 -16.07 48.57 -41.18
CA VAL A 64 -15.57 48.77 -39.82
C VAL A 64 -15.67 50.24 -39.41
N ASP A 65 -15.19 51.16 -40.24
CA ASP A 65 -15.28 52.60 -39.97
C ASP A 65 -16.73 53.06 -39.76
N ARG A 66 -17.68 52.51 -40.54
CA ARG A 66 -19.12 52.78 -40.36
C ARG A 66 -19.64 52.26 -39.03
N ILE A 67 -19.29 51.05 -38.63
CA ILE A 67 -19.78 50.43 -37.38
C ILE A 67 -19.10 51.01 -36.13
N SER A 68 -17.86 51.50 -36.27
CA SER A 68 -17.04 52.04 -35.18
C SER A 68 -17.15 53.55 -34.97
N ARG A 69 -17.78 54.30 -35.89
CA ARG A 69 -17.95 55.76 -35.76
C ARG A 69 -18.85 56.15 -34.59
N VAL A 70 -18.55 57.33 -34.03
CA VAL A 70 -19.35 57.98 -32.99
C VAL A 70 -19.82 59.35 -33.52
N PRO A 71 -21.13 59.67 -33.52
CA PRO A 71 -22.26 58.87 -33.03
C PRO A 71 -22.57 57.66 -33.92
N ILE A 72 -22.93 56.53 -33.30
CA ILE A 72 -23.25 55.29 -34.01
C ILE A 72 -24.60 55.46 -34.72
N ALA A 73 -24.64 55.17 -36.02
CA ALA A 73 -25.90 55.16 -36.77
C ALA A 73 -26.82 54.01 -36.28
N PRO A 74 -28.14 54.19 -36.25
CA PRO A 74 -29.07 53.22 -35.66
C PRO A 74 -29.05 51.83 -36.34
N ASP A 75 -28.74 51.76 -37.63
CA ASP A 75 -28.50 50.52 -38.38
C ASP A 75 -27.21 49.81 -37.95
N ALA A 76 -26.12 50.56 -37.79
CA ALA A 76 -24.83 50.05 -37.30
C ALA A 76 -24.90 49.54 -35.85
N LEU A 77 -25.80 50.08 -35.03
CA LEU A 77 -26.03 49.60 -33.66
C LEU A 77 -26.55 48.16 -33.67
N GLN A 78 -27.46 47.83 -34.56
CA GLN A 78 -28.10 46.52 -34.63
C GLN A 78 -27.12 45.44 -35.11
N GLU A 79 -26.27 45.78 -36.08
CA GLU A 79 -25.18 44.93 -36.55
C GLU A 79 -24.13 44.68 -35.45
N ARG A 80 -23.75 45.73 -34.70
CA ARG A 80 -22.83 45.61 -33.57
C ARG A 80 -23.40 44.76 -32.43
N SER A 81 -24.67 44.97 -32.07
CA SER A 81 -25.34 44.17 -31.04
C SER A 81 -25.45 42.71 -31.44
N ARG A 82 -25.77 42.41 -32.70
CA ARG A 82 -25.80 41.03 -33.20
C ARG A 82 -24.42 40.37 -33.09
N ARG A 83 -23.38 41.05 -33.56
CA ARG A 83 -22.01 40.51 -33.51
C ARG A 83 -21.50 40.35 -32.07
N MET A 84 -21.86 41.28 -31.18
CA MET A 84 -21.56 41.15 -29.76
C MET A 84 -22.27 39.93 -29.16
N LEU A 85 -23.55 39.69 -29.50
CA LEU A 85 -24.26 38.50 -29.03
C LEU A 85 -23.65 37.20 -29.57
N GLU A 86 -23.26 37.16 -30.83
CA GLU A 86 -22.56 36.02 -31.44
C GLU A 86 -21.24 35.74 -30.71
N LEU A 87 -20.40 36.77 -30.52
CA LEU A 87 -19.14 36.64 -29.76
C LEU A 87 -19.36 36.20 -28.32
N THR A 88 -20.35 36.77 -27.61
CA THR A 88 -20.63 36.35 -26.23
C THR A 88 -21.14 34.93 -26.13
N ARG A 89 -21.83 34.41 -27.16
CA ARG A 89 -22.25 33.01 -27.22
C ARG A 89 -21.06 32.09 -27.46
N GLU A 90 -20.19 32.45 -28.40
CA GLU A 90 -18.93 31.73 -28.66
C GLU A 90 -18.06 31.69 -27.40
N GLU A 91 -17.90 32.82 -26.69
CA GLU A 91 -17.18 32.90 -25.42
C GLU A 91 -17.84 32.05 -24.33
N ALA A 92 -19.18 32.07 -24.22
CA ALA A 92 -19.89 31.24 -23.25
C ALA A 92 -19.74 29.73 -23.55
N GLU A 93 -19.79 29.34 -24.83
CA GLU A 93 -19.53 27.97 -25.28
C GLU A 93 -18.09 27.55 -24.97
N GLU A 94 -17.10 28.42 -25.19
CA GLU A 94 -15.71 28.16 -24.86
C GLU A 94 -15.49 28.01 -23.35
N ILE A 95 -16.09 28.89 -22.53
CA ILE A 95 -16.01 28.82 -21.07
C ILE A 95 -16.65 27.53 -20.56
N THR A 96 -17.83 27.17 -21.06
CA THR A 96 -18.51 25.94 -20.66
C THR A 96 -17.77 24.69 -21.11
N ALA A 97 -17.23 24.68 -22.34
CA ALA A 97 -16.38 23.59 -22.82
C ALA A 97 -15.14 23.40 -21.92
N ARG A 98 -14.41 24.48 -21.62
CA ARG A 98 -13.25 24.44 -20.71
C ARG A 98 -13.64 23.94 -19.32
N ALA A 99 -14.72 24.46 -18.74
CA ALA A 99 -15.20 24.04 -17.42
C ALA A 99 -15.56 22.55 -17.39
N THR A 100 -16.19 22.02 -18.45
CA THR A 100 -16.52 20.59 -18.53
C THR A 100 -15.27 19.71 -18.69
N GLU A 101 -14.27 20.16 -19.45
CA GLU A 101 -13.00 19.45 -19.61
C GLU A 101 -12.22 19.41 -18.29
N GLU A 102 -12.14 20.54 -17.58
CA GLU A 102 -11.50 20.62 -16.26
C GLU A 102 -12.24 19.77 -15.23
N ALA A 103 -13.57 19.78 -15.21
CA ALA A 103 -14.37 18.93 -14.34
C ALA A 103 -14.13 17.44 -14.62
N ALA A 104 -14.08 17.04 -15.89
CA ALA A 104 -13.79 15.66 -16.29
C ALA A 104 -12.37 15.23 -15.88
N LYS A 105 -11.37 16.10 -16.04
CA LYS A 105 -9.99 15.87 -15.57
C LYS A 105 -9.93 15.71 -14.06
N ALA A 106 -10.59 16.60 -13.30
CA ALA A 106 -10.64 16.54 -11.85
C ALA A 106 -11.35 15.28 -11.35
N GLU A 107 -12.43 14.84 -12.00
CA GLU A 107 -13.12 13.59 -11.67
C GLU A 107 -12.24 12.37 -11.94
N ALA A 108 -11.55 12.34 -13.09
CA ALA A 108 -10.62 11.26 -13.43
C ALA A 108 -9.45 11.18 -12.43
N GLU A 109 -8.90 12.33 -12.02
CA GLU A 109 -7.85 12.38 -11.00
C GLU A 109 -8.35 11.91 -9.63
N ARG A 110 -9.54 12.35 -9.20
CA ARG A 110 -10.17 11.87 -7.96
C ARG A 110 -10.34 10.36 -7.97
N LYS A 111 -10.85 9.79 -9.07
CA LYS A 111 -11.02 8.33 -9.22
C LYS A 111 -9.68 7.59 -9.09
N ARG A 112 -8.63 8.07 -9.76
CA ARG A 112 -7.28 7.48 -9.64
C ARG A 112 -6.77 7.51 -8.21
N ILE A 113 -6.87 8.66 -7.54
CA ILE A 113 -6.43 8.81 -6.15
C ILE A 113 -7.22 7.87 -5.23
N THR A 114 -8.54 7.74 -5.41
CA THR A 114 -9.35 6.83 -4.61
C THR A 114 -8.97 5.37 -4.83
N GLU A 115 -8.76 4.95 -6.08
CA GLU A 115 -8.36 3.59 -6.43
C GLU A 115 -6.95 3.24 -5.91
N ASP A 116 -6.01 4.20 -5.99
CA ASP A 116 -4.67 4.05 -5.43
C ASP A 116 -4.71 3.95 -3.91
N PHE A 117 -5.51 4.79 -3.26
CA PHE A 117 -5.69 4.76 -1.81
C PHE A 117 -6.32 3.44 -1.35
N GLU A 118 -7.37 2.97 -2.00
CA GLU A 118 -8.00 1.68 -1.69
C GLU A 118 -7.03 0.52 -1.86
N ARG A 119 -6.22 0.52 -2.94
CA ARG A 119 -5.16 -0.47 -3.13
C ARG A 119 -4.10 -0.41 -2.04
N ALA A 120 -3.62 0.79 -1.68
CA ALA A 120 -2.64 0.95 -0.61
C ALA A 120 -3.19 0.48 0.75
N MET A 121 -4.44 0.82 1.06
CA MET A 121 -5.09 0.45 2.31
C MET A 121 -5.38 -1.04 2.41
N THR A 122 -5.80 -1.68 1.32
CA THR A 122 -6.01 -3.14 1.27
C THR A 122 -4.70 -3.90 1.47
N LEU A 123 -3.62 -3.47 0.81
CA LEU A 123 -2.28 -4.04 1.01
C LEU A 123 -1.81 -3.87 2.45
N ARG A 124 -1.89 -2.66 3.00
CA ARG A 124 -1.50 -2.37 4.38
C ARG A 124 -2.31 -3.19 5.39
N ARG A 125 -3.62 -3.36 5.16
CA ARG A 125 -4.48 -4.19 6.02
C ARG A 125 -4.07 -5.66 5.95
N ALA A 126 -3.79 -6.17 4.75
CA ALA A 126 -3.33 -7.55 4.58
C ALA A 126 -1.99 -7.79 5.27
N GLU A 127 -1.04 -6.85 5.16
CA GLU A 127 0.25 -6.92 5.87
C GLU A 127 0.09 -6.88 7.38
N ALA A 128 -0.74 -5.98 7.91
CA ALA A 128 -1.04 -5.90 9.33
C ALA A 128 -1.69 -7.20 9.86
N MET A 129 -2.62 -7.78 9.11
CA MET A 129 -3.24 -9.07 9.45
C MET A 129 -2.22 -10.21 9.47
N ARG A 130 -1.29 -10.26 8.50
CA ARG A 130 -0.21 -11.27 8.51
C ARG A 130 0.73 -11.07 9.69
N ALA A 131 1.08 -9.83 10.02
CA ALA A 131 1.95 -9.54 11.15
C ALA A 131 1.31 -9.96 12.49
N LEU A 132 0.01 -9.69 12.67
CA LEU A 132 -0.73 -10.15 13.86
C LEU A 132 -0.78 -11.67 13.93
N ALA A 133 -1.14 -12.35 12.83
CA ALA A 133 -1.16 -13.80 12.79
C ALA A 133 0.21 -14.42 13.14
N ALA A 134 1.29 -13.87 12.61
CA ALA A 134 2.65 -14.31 12.93
C ALA A 134 3.01 -14.07 14.41
N GLN A 135 2.57 -12.96 15.00
CA GLN A 135 2.76 -12.70 16.43
C GLN A 135 1.97 -13.68 17.29
N ASP A 136 0.72 -13.95 16.93
CA ASP A 136 -0.15 -14.89 17.64
C ASP A 136 0.42 -16.32 17.59
N GLU A 137 0.88 -16.77 16.42
CA GLU A 137 1.55 -18.06 16.26
C GLU A 137 2.83 -18.15 17.11
N ALA A 138 3.66 -17.10 17.10
CA ALA A 138 4.87 -17.05 17.90
C ALA A 138 4.56 -17.05 19.41
N ALA A 139 3.51 -16.32 19.84
CA ALA A 139 3.07 -16.30 21.23
C ALA A 139 2.53 -17.67 21.67
N GLN A 140 1.71 -18.31 20.84
CA GLN A 140 1.21 -19.66 21.11
C GLN A 140 2.33 -20.69 21.17
N ALA A 141 3.33 -20.62 20.28
CA ALA A 141 4.48 -21.51 20.30
C ALA A 141 5.30 -21.34 21.59
N ARG A 142 5.51 -20.10 22.05
CA ARG A 142 6.19 -19.83 23.34
C ARG A 142 5.39 -20.35 24.53
N ALA A 143 4.08 -20.11 24.55
CA ALA A 143 3.21 -20.58 25.61
C ALA A 143 3.20 -22.12 25.70
N ARG A 144 3.12 -22.82 24.56
CA ARG A 144 3.21 -24.28 24.51
C ARG A 144 4.53 -24.79 25.09
N LYS A 145 5.67 -24.23 24.63
CA LYS A 145 6.98 -24.59 25.17
C LYS A 145 7.07 -24.40 26.68
N LEU A 146 6.60 -23.26 27.20
CA LEU A 146 6.60 -23.01 28.64
C LEU A 146 5.74 -24.02 29.42
N LEU A 147 4.61 -24.43 28.86
CA LEU A 147 3.76 -25.45 29.48
C LEU A 147 4.43 -26.83 29.44
N ASP A 148 5.06 -27.19 28.33
CA ASP A 148 5.81 -28.44 28.18
C ASP A 148 6.99 -28.48 29.17
N ASP A 149 7.81 -27.43 29.21
CA ASP A 149 8.94 -27.29 30.14
C ASP A 149 8.48 -27.38 31.61
N ALA A 150 7.40 -26.66 31.98
CA ALA A 150 6.85 -26.70 33.33
C ALA A 150 6.24 -28.07 33.69
N ALA A 151 5.66 -28.78 32.72
CA ALA A 151 5.16 -30.14 32.91
C ALA A 151 6.32 -31.11 33.17
N GLU A 152 7.39 -31.03 32.38
CA GLU A 152 8.60 -31.84 32.58
C GLU A 152 9.24 -31.59 33.95
N GLU A 153 9.38 -30.33 34.36
CA GLU A 153 9.90 -29.97 35.69
C GLU A 153 8.99 -30.49 36.81
N GLY A 154 7.67 -30.35 36.66
CA GLY A 154 6.69 -30.87 37.61
C GLY A 154 6.77 -32.39 37.76
N GLU A 155 6.87 -33.12 36.65
CA GLU A 155 7.07 -34.58 36.66
C GLU A 155 8.36 -34.98 37.37
N ARG A 156 9.46 -34.26 37.11
CA ARG A 156 10.76 -34.50 37.77
C ARG A 156 10.68 -34.28 39.27
N LEU A 157 10.08 -33.17 39.72
CA LEU A 157 9.91 -32.86 41.14
C LEU A 157 9.03 -33.90 41.85
N VAL A 158 7.93 -34.33 41.22
CA VAL A 158 7.06 -35.37 41.76
C VAL A 158 7.79 -36.72 41.84
N ALA A 159 8.55 -37.10 40.82
CA ALA A 159 9.35 -38.32 40.83
C ALA A 159 10.40 -38.30 41.95
N GLU A 160 11.10 -37.18 42.13
CA GLU A 160 12.08 -37.01 43.21
C GLU A 160 11.42 -37.07 44.59
N ALA A 161 10.28 -36.41 44.77
CA ALA A 161 9.51 -36.45 46.02
C ALA A 161 9.02 -37.88 46.34
N ARG A 162 8.53 -38.62 45.34
CA ARG A 162 8.14 -40.04 45.50
C ARG A 162 9.33 -40.90 45.90
N GLN A 163 10.48 -40.74 45.24
CA GLN A 163 11.70 -41.49 45.60
C GLN A 163 12.12 -41.22 47.05
N LYS A 164 12.10 -39.95 47.48
CA LYS A 164 12.39 -39.57 48.88
C LYS A 164 11.38 -40.18 49.85
N ALA A 165 10.09 -40.18 49.51
CA ALA A 165 9.05 -40.80 50.33
C ALA A 165 9.24 -42.32 50.46
N ASP A 166 9.54 -43.02 49.36
CA ASP A 166 9.80 -44.46 49.36
C ASP A 166 11.00 -44.82 50.25
N VAL A 167 12.08 -44.02 50.18
CA VAL A 167 13.25 -44.19 51.06
C VAL A 167 12.87 -44.00 52.53
N ALA A 168 12.10 -42.97 52.85
CA ALA A 168 11.66 -42.71 54.23
C ALA A 168 10.75 -43.83 54.76
N LEU A 169 9.84 -44.36 53.93
CA LEU A 169 8.98 -45.48 54.28
C LEU A 169 9.79 -46.76 54.55
N ARG A 170 10.79 -47.07 53.71
CA ARG A 170 11.69 -48.22 53.93
C ARG A 170 12.47 -48.09 55.23
N LEU A 171 13.05 -46.92 55.49
CA LEU A 171 13.78 -46.67 56.74
C LEU A 171 12.87 -46.84 57.96
N ARG A 172 11.64 -46.34 57.91
CA ARG A 172 10.64 -46.55 58.97
C ARG A 172 10.38 -48.03 59.18
N ASP A 173 10.14 -48.79 58.11
CA ASP A 173 9.83 -50.22 58.19
C ASP A 173 11.01 -51.03 58.76
N ASP A 174 12.24 -50.66 58.42
CA ASP A 174 13.45 -51.27 58.97
C ASP A 174 13.63 -50.95 60.46
N VAL A 175 13.39 -49.70 60.88
CA VAL A 175 13.39 -49.32 62.30
C VAL A 175 12.31 -50.07 63.08
N LEU A 176 11.09 -50.20 62.52
CA LEU A 176 10.02 -50.97 63.14
C LEU A 176 10.42 -52.44 63.31
N LYS A 177 11.03 -53.07 62.30
CA LYS A 177 11.58 -54.44 62.42
C LYS A 177 12.65 -54.54 63.50
N GLN A 178 13.59 -53.59 63.56
CA GLN A 178 14.61 -53.56 64.61
C GLN A 178 14.00 -53.44 66.01
N LEU A 179 13.00 -52.58 66.20
CA LEU A 179 12.32 -52.42 67.48
C LEU A 179 11.55 -53.68 67.90
N VAL A 180 10.87 -54.34 66.95
CA VAL A 180 10.21 -55.63 67.20
C VAL A 180 11.24 -56.69 67.60
N GLY A 181 12.35 -56.82 66.86
CA GLY A 181 13.43 -57.75 67.20
C GLY A 181 14.05 -57.46 68.58
N CYS A 182 14.31 -56.18 68.91
CA CYS A 182 14.77 -55.79 70.24
C CYS A 182 13.75 -56.16 71.33
N ARG A 183 12.45 -55.97 71.08
CA ARG A 183 11.39 -56.36 72.02
C ARG A 183 11.33 -57.87 72.22
N GLU A 184 11.49 -58.66 71.17
CA GLU A 184 11.56 -60.13 71.24
C GLU A 184 12.77 -60.58 72.05
N LEU A 185 13.96 -60.04 71.77
CA LEU A 185 15.18 -60.31 72.54
C LEU A 185 15.04 -59.93 74.02
N LEU A 186 14.40 -58.79 74.31
CA LEU A 186 14.09 -58.38 75.69
C LEU A 186 13.07 -59.30 76.36
N ALA A 187 12.08 -59.82 75.62
CA ALA A 187 11.13 -60.79 76.13
C ALA A 187 11.80 -62.14 76.43
N GLU A 188 12.67 -62.63 75.53
CA GLU A 188 13.49 -63.83 75.75
C GLU A 188 14.40 -63.68 76.97
N ALA A 189 15.11 -62.55 77.10
CA ALA A 189 15.92 -62.24 78.27
C ALA A 189 15.07 -62.14 79.54
N GLY A 190 13.87 -61.56 79.47
CA GLY A 190 12.92 -61.48 80.58
C GLY A 190 12.42 -62.84 81.03
N THR A 191 12.15 -63.76 80.10
CA THR A 191 11.80 -65.16 80.43
C THR A 191 12.98 -65.95 80.99
N ALA A 192 14.21 -65.65 80.59
CA ALA A 192 15.42 -66.23 81.19
C ALA A 192 15.70 -65.68 82.59
N LEU A 193 15.22 -64.48 82.90
CA LEU A 193 15.39 -63.76 84.17
C LEU A 193 14.22 -63.92 85.16
N THR A 194 13.20 -64.75 84.87
CA THR A 194 12.13 -65.01 85.85
C THR A 194 12.68 -65.75 87.08
N ILE A 195 13.03 -64.97 88.09
CA ILE A 195 13.16 -65.37 89.49
C ILE A 195 11.74 -65.64 89.99
N THR A 196 11.46 -66.88 90.39
CA THR A 196 10.26 -67.28 91.11
C THR A 196 10.02 -66.39 92.33
N ASP A 197 8.87 -65.72 92.36
CA ASP A 197 8.35 -64.98 93.52
C ASP A 197 7.71 -65.98 94.49
N GLU A 198 8.27 -66.11 95.70
CA GLU A 198 7.63 -66.79 96.84
C GLU A 198 6.88 -65.75 97.70
N PRO A 199 5.65 -66.02 98.18
CA PRO A 199 4.82 -65.01 98.83
C PRO A 199 5.12 -64.87 100.34
N LYS A 200 5.10 -63.64 100.87
CA LYS A 200 5.07 -63.36 102.34
C LYS A 200 4.56 -61.93 102.66
N PRO A 201 4.02 -61.67 103.88
CA PRO A 201 2.62 -61.84 104.25
C PRO A 201 1.91 -60.52 104.63
N GLU A 202 0.59 -60.59 104.81
CA GLU A 202 -0.33 -59.49 105.20
C GLU A 202 0.03 -58.82 106.54
N VAL A 203 -0.12 -57.49 106.60
CA VAL A 203 -0.14 -56.71 107.85
C VAL A 203 -1.41 -55.83 107.90
N PRO A 204 -2.15 -55.74 109.02
CA PRO A 204 -3.49 -55.16 109.04
C PRO A 204 -3.53 -53.67 109.43
N VAL A 205 -4.47 -52.94 108.80
CA VAL A 205 -5.38 -51.90 109.34
C VAL A 205 -4.72 -50.57 109.82
N GLN A 206 -5.12 -49.39 109.35
CA GLN A 206 -6.25 -48.64 109.94
C GLN A 206 -6.83 -47.54 109.03
N ARG A 207 -8.16 -47.57 108.99
CA ARG A 207 -9.10 -46.60 108.43
C ARG A 207 -9.21 -45.38 109.36
N ARG A 208 -9.00 -44.15 108.87
CA ARG A 208 -9.66 -42.97 109.45
C ARG A 208 -10.18 -42.04 108.35
N SER A 209 -11.51 -41.95 108.35
CA SER A 209 -12.39 -41.05 107.63
C SER A 209 -12.25 -39.58 108.04
N ARG A 210 -12.52 -38.66 107.10
CA ARG A 210 -13.28 -37.38 107.17
C ARG A 210 -12.62 -36.34 106.24
N SER A 211 -13.29 -35.38 105.62
CA SER A 211 -14.69 -35.09 105.31
C SER A 211 -14.69 -33.89 104.35
N ALA A 212 -15.74 -33.82 103.54
CA ALA A 212 -16.15 -32.81 102.56
C ALA A 212 -15.96 -31.31 102.85
N ALA A 213 -16.09 -30.56 101.73
CA ALA A 213 -16.56 -29.17 101.54
C ALA A 213 -15.46 -28.08 101.46
N ARG A 214 -15.51 -27.04 100.62
CA ARG A 214 -16.51 -26.47 99.70
C ARG A 214 -15.85 -25.32 98.90
N ALA A 215 -16.40 -25.00 97.71
CA ALA A 215 -16.55 -23.68 97.04
C ALA A 215 -15.30 -22.78 96.79
N GLY A 216 -15.20 -21.97 95.73
CA GLY A 216 -16.07 -21.55 94.61
C GLY A 216 -15.17 -20.98 93.48
N ALA A 217 -15.60 -20.93 92.22
CA ALA A 217 -16.30 -19.79 91.58
C ALA A 217 -15.41 -18.52 91.54
N GLU A 218 -15.21 -17.77 90.45
CA GLU A 218 -15.97 -17.56 89.21
C GLU A 218 -15.16 -16.58 88.30
N ALA A 219 -15.41 -16.62 86.98
CA ALA A 219 -15.54 -15.53 85.97
C ALA A 219 -14.56 -14.32 85.97
N ALA A 220 -14.33 -13.52 84.92
CA ALA A 220 -14.92 -13.23 83.60
C ALA A 220 -13.82 -12.46 82.80
N ALA A 221 -13.68 -12.61 81.48
CA ALA A 221 -14.19 -11.72 80.42
C ALA A 221 -13.56 -10.30 80.27
N THR A 222 -13.30 -9.96 79.00
CA THR A 222 -12.98 -8.64 78.37
C THR A 222 -11.48 -8.28 78.37
N THR A 223 -10.77 -8.26 77.24
CA THR A 223 -11.01 -7.53 75.97
C THR A 223 -10.34 -8.26 74.81
#